data_AF-A0A949D5X2-F1
#
_entry.id   AF-A0A949D5X2-F1
#
_cell.length_a   1.000
_cell.length_b   1.000
_cell.length_c   1.000
_cell.angle_alpha   90.00
_cell.angle_beta   90.00
_cell.angle_gamma   90.00
#
_symmetry.space_group_name_H-M   'P 1'
#
loop_
_entity.id
_entity.type
_entity.pdbx_description
1 polymer ?
#
loop_
_entity_poly.entity_id
_entity_poly.type
_entity_poly.pdbx_seq_one_letter_code
_entity_poly.pdbx_strand_id
1 'polypeptide(L)'
;MKLLTQPRLIDSKSGQTWLMAGFRLFHRQPLTWTLILFIYWASMLMFAFIPIFGMIVPLILSPGLSMGFIEVARAVDQKTPAPPPLLISAFRSDRAKLVLMLGVWYVVELMAIFLFTMVIDGGLLVEWITAGAMPTAEQMPSVQKSSFVAIALYIPVMMAFWFAPQLVVWSGFTPLKALFFSFFAVWRNKFAFIRYLLTWIGLTLFVGAVSALIGQSMTLEPNTMTAFLFPITLILMSVAHGSFYYSTKVIFGDEEPQS
;
A
#
# COMPACT_ATOMS: atom_id res chain seq x y z
N MET A 1 -2.15 -10.25 -17.68
CA MET A 1 -2.00 -11.43 -16.83
C MET A 1 -3.40 -11.89 -16.49
N LYS A 2 -3.70 -13.18 -16.55
CA LYS A 2 -4.94 -13.75 -16.02
C LYS A 2 -4.56 -14.58 -14.82
N LEU A 3 -5.14 -14.30 -13.66
CA LEU A 3 -4.79 -14.97 -12.41
C LEU A 3 -5.63 -16.23 -12.24
N LEU A 4 -5.14 -17.24 -11.50
CA LEU A 4 -5.99 -18.35 -11.10
C LEU A 4 -7.16 -17.85 -10.28
N THR A 5 -8.31 -18.45 -10.51
CA THR A 5 -9.54 -18.11 -9.78
C THR A 5 -9.45 -18.48 -8.28
N GLN A 6 -8.60 -19.44 -7.90
CA GLN A 6 -8.39 -19.85 -6.51
C GLN A 6 -6.97 -19.55 -6.00
N PRO A 7 -6.82 -18.97 -4.81
CA PRO A 7 -5.50 -18.71 -4.23
C PRO A 7 -4.82 -20.00 -3.77
N ARG A 8 -3.55 -20.16 -4.13
CA ARG A 8 -2.69 -21.23 -3.66
C ARG A 8 -2.38 -21.02 -2.17
N LEU A 9 -2.28 -22.11 -1.43
CA LEU A 9 -1.68 -22.10 -0.09
C LEU A 9 -0.17 -22.22 -0.25
N ILE A 10 0.58 -21.29 0.33
CA ILE A 10 2.03 -21.27 0.22
C ILE A 10 2.71 -21.47 1.58
N ASP A 11 4.00 -21.82 1.55
CA ASP A 11 4.79 -21.94 2.77
C ASP A 11 4.98 -20.59 3.48
N SER A 12 5.03 -20.62 4.80
CA SER A 12 5.22 -19.42 5.62
C SER A 12 6.52 -18.67 5.31
N LYS A 13 7.61 -19.37 4.93
CA LYS A 13 8.90 -18.74 4.60
C LYS A 13 8.82 -17.92 3.32
N SER A 14 7.85 -18.19 2.44
CA SER A 14 7.64 -17.40 1.23
C SER A 14 7.33 -15.93 1.52
N GLY A 15 6.77 -15.60 2.70
CA GLY A 15 6.56 -14.19 3.08
C GLY A 15 7.84 -13.36 3.09
N GLN A 16 8.97 -13.93 3.51
CA GLN A 16 10.27 -13.25 3.54
C GLN A 16 10.79 -12.95 2.12
N THR A 17 10.50 -13.84 1.17
CA THR A 17 11.01 -13.73 -0.20
C THR A 17 10.32 -12.63 -0.99
N TRP A 18 9.12 -12.21 -0.59
CA TRP A 18 8.39 -11.11 -1.22
C TRP A 18 9.14 -9.78 -1.09
N LEU A 19 9.68 -9.51 0.10
CA LEU A 19 10.46 -8.30 0.35
C LEU A 19 11.76 -8.30 -0.47
N MET A 20 12.46 -9.44 -0.49
CA MET A 20 13.65 -9.63 -1.32
C MET A 20 13.35 -9.48 -2.81
N ALA A 21 12.17 -9.91 -3.26
CA ALA A 21 11.72 -9.70 -4.62
C ALA A 21 11.50 -8.22 -4.93
N GLY A 22 10.92 -7.46 -4.00
CA GLY A 22 10.82 -6.00 -4.10
C GLY A 22 12.17 -5.34 -4.29
N PHE A 23 13.17 -5.69 -3.46
CA PHE A 23 14.54 -5.18 -3.60
C PHE A 23 15.15 -5.53 -4.96
N ARG A 24 14.97 -6.77 -5.42
CA ARG A 24 15.47 -7.21 -6.73
C ARG A 24 14.82 -6.42 -7.87
N LEU A 25 13.52 -6.11 -7.79
CA LEU A 25 12.84 -5.30 -8.81
C LEU A 25 13.32 -3.85 -8.81
N PHE A 26 13.55 -3.26 -7.64
CA PHE A 26 14.17 -1.93 -7.54
C PHE A 26 15.55 -1.90 -8.22
N HIS A 27 16.44 -2.84 -7.87
CA HIS A 27 17.80 -2.89 -8.41
C HIS A 27 17.87 -3.16 -9.92
N ARG A 28 16.85 -3.79 -10.52
CA ARG A 28 16.79 -4.00 -11.98
C ARG A 28 16.65 -2.70 -12.75
N GLN A 29 15.87 -1.74 -12.25
CA GLN A 29 15.63 -0.46 -12.91
C GLN A 29 15.44 0.67 -11.88
N PRO A 30 16.50 1.06 -11.14
CA PRO A 30 16.38 2.04 -10.05
C PRO A 30 15.92 3.41 -10.55
N LEU A 31 16.42 3.85 -11.72
CA LEU A 31 16.02 5.14 -12.31
C LEU A 31 14.53 5.17 -12.67
N THR A 32 13.98 4.08 -13.22
CA THR A 32 12.55 3.97 -13.54
C THR A 32 11.70 4.12 -12.28
N TRP A 33 12.05 3.40 -11.21
CA TRP A 33 11.34 3.48 -9.94
C TRP A 33 11.42 4.87 -9.31
N THR A 34 12.61 5.45 -9.26
CA THR A 34 12.82 6.81 -8.73
C THR A 34 12.01 7.84 -9.51
N LEU A 35 12.04 7.79 -10.85
CA LEU A 35 11.29 8.71 -11.70
C LEU A 35 9.78 8.58 -11.47
N ILE A 36 9.26 7.35 -11.44
CA ILE A 36 7.84 7.07 -11.24
C ILE A 36 7.37 7.53 -9.86
N LEU A 37 8.12 7.23 -8.81
CA LEU A 37 7.79 7.67 -7.45
C LEU A 37 7.89 9.19 -7.32
N PHE A 38 8.89 9.81 -7.93
CA PHE A 38 9.00 11.27 -7.95
C PHE A 38 7.82 11.92 -8.66
N ILE A 39 7.41 11.41 -9.82
CA ILE A 39 6.22 11.89 -10.54
C ILE A 39 4.95 11.70 -9.71
N TYR A 40 4.80 10.55 -9.04
CA TYR A 40 3.70 10.28 -8.13
C TYR A 40 3.64 11.33 -7.01
N TRP A 41 4.75 11.53 -6.28
CA TRP A 41 4.82 12.49 -5.18
C TRP A 41 4.62 13.94 -5.64
N ALA A 42 5.23 14.34 -6.76
CA ALA A 42 5.02 15.66 -7.34
C ALA A 42 3.56 15.88 -7.73
N SER A 43 2.90 14.88 -8.30
CA SER A 43 1.47 14.93 -8.63
C SER A 43 0.60 15.06 -7.38
N MET A 44 0.87 14.25 -6.35
CA MET A 44 0.15 14.33 -5.07
C MET A 44 0.32 15.69 -4.40
N LEU A 45 1.53 16.26 -4.44
CA LEU A 45 1.80 17.61 -3.94
C LEU A 45 1.02 18.67 -4.72
N MET A 46 0.97 18.59 -6.05
CA MET A 46 0.17 19.51 -6.87
C MET A 46 -1.32 19.43 -6.52
N PHE A 47 -1.84 18.23 -6.31
CA PHE A 47 -3.24 18.07 -5.96
C PHE A 47 -3.58 18.47 -4.51
N ALA A 48 -2.61 18.47 -3.60
CA ALA A 48 -2.81 18.91 -2.21
C ALA A 48 -3.26 20.37 -2.10
N PHE A 49 -2.98 21.20 -3.12
CA PHE A 49 -3.46 22.58 -3.20
C PHE A 49 -4.94 22.72 -3.60
N ILE A 50 -5.61 21.63 -3.97
CA ILE A 50 -7.04 21.62 -4.31
C ILE A 50 -7.84 21.21 -3.07
N PRO A 51 -8.64 22.10 -2.45
CA PRO A 51 -9.27 21.86 -1.15
C PRO A 51 -10.11 20.57 -1.07
N ILE A 52 -10.90 20.26 -2.11
CA ILE A 52 -11.74 19.05 -2.16
C ILE A 52 -10.89 17.78 -2.44
N PHE A 53 -9.77 17.93 -3.15
CA PHE A 53 -8.87 16.82 -3.40
C PHE A 53 -8.16 16.39 -2.11
N GLY A 54 -7.96 17.27 -1.13
CA GLY A 54 -7.18 16.96 0.07
C GLY A 54 -7.65 15.75 0.88
N MET A 55 -8.94 15.38 0.83
CA MET A 55 -9.51 14.38 1.75
C MET A 55 -9.97 13.08 1.07
N ILE A 56 -10.91 13.15 0.12
CA ILE A 56 -11.63 11.94 -0.35
C ILE A 56 -11.05 11.41 -1.67
N VAL A 57 -10.69 12.31 -2.60
CA VAL A 57 -10.25 11.91 -3.95
C VAL A 57 -9.03 10.99 -3.93
N PRO A 58 -7.96 11.23 -3.14
CA PRO A 58 -6.79 10.35 -3.05
C PRO A 58 -7.17 8.96 -2.56
N LEU A 59 -8.14 8.86 -1.64
CA LEU A 59 -8.62 7.58 -1.13
C LEU A 59 -9.34 6.78 -2.23
N ILE A 60 -10.18 7.46 -3.03
CA ILE A 60 -10.84 6.83 -4.18
C ILE A 60 -9.82 6.38 -5.24
N LEU A 61 -8.79 7.19 -5.48
CA LEU A 61 -7.75 6.87 -6.46
C LEU A 61 -6.74 5.82 -5.93
N SER A 62 -6.66 5.60 -4.62
CA SER A 62 -5.62 4.76 -4.01
C SER A 62 -5.56 3.34 -4.60
N PRO A 63 -6.66 2.57 -4.73
CA PRO A 63 -6.59 1.21 -5.28
C PRO A 63 -6.09 1.17 -6.72
N GLY A 64 -6.48 2.15 -7.55
CA GLY A 64 -6.04 2.25 -8.93
C GLY A 64 -4.59 2.69 -9.08
N LEU A 65 -4.12 3.62 -8.25
CA LEU A 65 -2.71 4.04 -8.21
C LEU A 65 -1.81 2.92 -7.69
N SER A 66 -2.25 2.18 -6.67
CA SER A 66 -1.58 0.97 -6.18
C SER A 66 -1.43 -0.06 -7.30
N MET A 67 -2.50 -0.28 -8.08
CA MET A 67 -2.45 -1.13 -9.28
C MET A 67 -1.43 -0.63 -10.31
N GLY A 68 -1.35 0.68 -10.52
CA GLY A 68 -0.35 1.29 -11.42
C GLY A 68 1.08 0.95 -11.02
N PHE A 69 1.42 1.04 -9.74
CA PHE A 69 2.73 0.60 -9.24
C PHE A 69 2.98 -0.89 -9.43
N ILE A 70 1.93 -1.73 -9.34
CA ILE A 70 2.02 -3.16 -9.59
C ILE A 70 2.26 -3.44 -11.09
N GLU A 71 1.65 -2.69 -12.00
CA GLU A 71 1.95 -2.78 -13.44
C GLU A 71 3.37 -2.32 -13.75
N VAL A 72 3.88 -1.30 -13.06
CA VAL A 72 5.30 -0.88 -13.15
C VAL A 72 6.22 -2.02 -12.70
N ALA A 73 5.94 -2.62 -11.55
CA ALA A 73 6.69 -3.78 -11.05
C ALA A 73 6.68 -4.93 -12.06
N ARG A 74 5.53 -5.20 -12.67
CA ARG A 74 5.37 -6.22 -13.71
C ARG A 74 6.19 -5.91 -14.96
N ALA A 75 6.14 -4.68 -15.46
CA ALA A 75 6.92 -4.27 -16.63
C ALA A 75 8.43 -4.41 -16.37
N VAL A 76 8.90 -4.00 -15.18
CA VAL A 76 10.30 -4.18 -14.76
C VAL A 76 10.66 -5.67 -14.64
N ASP A 77 9.77 -6.51 -14.11
CA ASP A 77 9.99 -7.97 -14.03
C ASP A 77 10.11 -8.61 -15.42
N GLN A 78 9.29 -8.16 -16.37
CA GLN A 78 9.22 -8.65 -17.74
C GLN A 78 10.26 -8.01 -18.68
N LYS A 79 11.10 -7.09 -18.17
CA LYS A 79 12.07 -6.31 -18.95
C LYS A 79 11.44 -5.51 -20.10
N THR A 80 10.20 -5.06 -19.93
CA THR A 80 9.50 -4.18 -20.87
C THR A 80 9.58 -2.72 -20.40
N PRO A 81 9.37 -1.73 -21.29
CA PRO A 81 9.31 -0.33 -20.89
C PRO A 81 8.24 -0.06 -19.81
N ALA A 82 8.60 0.74 -18.81
CA ALA A 82 7.69 1.21 -17.75
C ALA A 82 7.59 2.74 -17.80
N PRO A 83 6.84 3.32 -18.76
CA PRO A 83 6.71 4.76 -18.88
C PRO A 83 5.79 5.31 -17.76
N PRO A 84 5.96 6.58 -17.34
CA PRO A 84 5.17 7.17 -16.25
C PRO A 84 3.63 7.03 -16.35
N PRO A 85 2.99 7.10 -17.53
CA PRO A 85 1.55 6.89 -17.66
C PRO A 85 1.06 5.51 -17.21
N LEU A 86 1.95 4.53 -17.01
CA LEU A 86 1.62 3.22 -16.47
C LEU A 86 1.05 3.32 -15.03
N LEU A 87 1.38 4.37 -14.27
CA LEU A 87 0.80 4.66 -12.95
C LEU A 87 -0.72 4.83 -12.97
N ILE A 88 -1.28 5.31 -14.08
CA ILE A 88 -2.72 5.53 -14.24
C ILE A 88 -3.37 4.49 -15.16
N SER A 89 -2.65 3.40 -15.48
CA SER A 89 -3.11 2.36 -16.41
C SER A 89 -4.45 1.75 -16.00
N ALA A 90 -4.68 1.53 -14.70
CA ALA A 90 -5.93 1.01 -14.18
C ALA A 90 -7.14 1.90 -14.52
N PHE A 91 -6.96 3.23 -14.46
CA PHE A 91 -7.99 4.21 -14.81
C PHE A 91 -8.20 4.42 -16.30
N ARG A 92 -7.25 3.96 -17.12
CA ARG A 92 -7.32 4.01 -18.59
C ARG A 92 -7.79 2.68 -19.20
N SER A 93 -8.05 1.68 -18.37
CA SER A 93 -8.52 0.37 -18.81
C SER A 93 -10.05 0.32 -18.93
N ASP A 94 -10.58 -0.69 -19.62
CA ASP A 94 -12.03 -0.98 -19.67
C ASP A 94 -12.61 -1.30 -18.27
N ARG A 95 -11.75 -1.50 -17.26
CA ARG A 95 -12.11 -1.77 -15.87
C ARG A 95 -12.07 -0.52 -14.99
N ALA A 96 -11.80 0.67 -15.54
CA ALA A 96 -11.67 1.92 -14.78
C ALA A 96 -12.85 2.17 -13.83
N LYS A 97 -14.08 1.95 -14.29
CA LYS A 97 -15.29 2.09 -13.44
C LYS A 97 -15.25 1.17 -12.21
N LEU A 98 -14.83 -0.09 -12.38
CA LEU A 98 -14.75 -1.05 -11.28
C LEU A 98 -13.61 -0.70 -10.31
N VAL A 99 -12.50 -0.19 -10.82
CA VAL A 99 -11.38 0.30 -10.00
C VAL A 99 -11.79 1.52 -9.17
N LEU A 100 -12.53 2.47 -9.76
CA LEU A 100 -13.08 3.60 -9.02
C LEU A 100 -14.10 3.15 -7.97
N MET A 101 -14.92 2.14 -8.27
CA MET A 101 -15.82 1.54 -7.28
C MET A 101 -15.05 0.88 -6.11
N LEU A 102 -13.89 0.26 -6.33
CA LEU A 102 -13.02 -0.19 -5.23
C LEU A 102 -12.59 0.99 -4.36
N GLY A 103 -12.23 2.12 -4.97
CA GLY A 103 -11.93 3.36 -4.26
C GLY A 103 -13.09 3.85 -3.39
N VAL A 104 -14.32 3.79 -3.90
CA VAL A 104 -15.52 4.14 -3.12
C VAL A 104 -15.71 3.17 -1.95
N TRP A 105 -15.56 1.86 -2.16
CA TRP A 105 -15.62 0.88 -1.07
C TRP A 105 -14.55 1.15 -0.01
N TYR A 106 -13.34 1.52 -0.41
CA TYR A 106 -12.26 1.85 0.51
C TYR A 106 -12.63 3.05 1.40
N VAL A 107 -13.18 4.11 0.81
CA VAL A 107 -13.68 5.27 1.57
C VAL A 107 -14.80 4.87 2.52
N VAL A 108 -15.77 4.08 2.07
CA VAL A 108 -16.90 3.63 2.91
C VAL A 108 -16.40 2.83 4.11
N GLU A 109 -15.45 1.92 3.92
CA GLU A 109 -14.86 1.13 5.00
C GLU A 109 -14.07 2.00 6.00
N LEU A 110 -13.27 2.95 5.51
CA LEU A 110 -12.57 3.91 6.38
C LEU A 110 -13.54 4.81 7.16
N MET A 111 -14.61 5.30 6.52
CA MET A 111 -15.65 6.08 7.19
C MET A 111 -16.35 5.26 8.27
N ALA A 112 -16.63 3.98 8.01
CA ALA A 112 -17.19 3.09 9.02
C ALA A 112 -16.26 2.97 10.24
N ILE A 113 -14.95 2.77 10.03
CA ILE A 113 -13.96 2.74 11.11
C ILE A 113 -14.00 4.05 11.92
N PHE A 114 -14.01 5.20 11.25
CA PHE A 114 -14.06 6.50 11.93
C PHE A 114 -15.35 6.72 12.73
N LEU A 115 -16.50 6.31 12.19
CA LEU A 115 -17.77 6.35 12.93
C LEU A 115 -17.71 5.47 14.18
N PHE A 116 -17.12 4.27 14.10
CA PHE A 116 -16.93 3.41 15.26
C PHE A 116 -15.99 4.04 16.30
N THR A 117 -14.90 4.69 15.88
CA THR A 117 -13.98 5.34 16.82
C THR A 117 -14.60 6.57 17.47
N MET A 118 -15.43 7.33 16.75
CA MET A 118 -16.16 8.48 17.29
C MET A 118 -17.08 8.10 18.46
N VAL A 119 -17.65 6.89 18.45
CA VAL A 119 -18.44 6.37 19.59
C VAL A 119 -17.57 6.17 20.84
N ILE A 120 -16.26 5.96 20.69
CA ILE A 120 -15.33 5.71 21.79
C ILE A 120 -14.77 7.02 22.35
N ASP A 121 -14.35 7.93 21.49
CA ASP A 121 -13.57 9.12 21.87
C ASP A 121 -14.24 10.45 21.54
N GLY A 122 -15.49 10.45 21.06
CA GLY A 122 -16.21 11.66 20.69
C GLY A 122 -15.71 12.33 19.41
N GLY A 123 -14.85 11.67 18.63
CA GLY A 123 -14.28 12.19 17.38
C GLY A 123 -12.90 12.80 17.50
N LEU A 124 -12.29 12.75 18.68
CA LEU A 124 -10.95 13.30 18.93
C LEU A 124 -9.87 12.68 18.01
N LEU A 125 -9.91 11.37 17.76
CA LEU A 125 -8.99 10.74 16.81
C LEU A 125 -9.16 11.27 15.39
N VAL A 126 -10.40 11.50 14.97
CA VAL A 126 -10.70 11.98 13.62
C VAL A 126 -10.23 13.42 13.47
N GLU A 127 -10.56 14.29 14.43
CA GLU A 127 -10.08 15.69 14.45
C GLU A 127 -8.55 15.78 14.45
N TRP A 128 -7.88 14.90 15.20
CA TRP A 128 -6.42 14.85 15.21
C TRP A 128 -5.86 14.48 13.82
N ILE A 129 -6.40 13.45 13.17
CA ILE A 129 -5.92 12.98 11.87
C ILE A 129 -6.25 13.97 10.75
N THR A 130 -7.44 14.57 10.75
CA THR A 130 -7.92 15.40 9.62
C THR A 130 -7.58 16.88 9.77
N ALA A 131 -7.56 17.41 11.00
CA ALA A 131 -7.34 18.82 11.28
C ALA A 131 -6.02 19.09 12.02
N GLY A 132 -5.26 18.04 12.41
CA GLY A 132 -4.02 18.20 13.16
C GLY A 132 -4.22 18.67 14.60
N ALA A 133 -5.46 18.64 15.11
CA ALA A 133 -5.78 19.07 16.47
C ALA A 133 -5.25 18.05 17.47
N MET A 134 -4.08 18.33 18.07
CA MET A 134 -3.47 17.41 19.03
C MET A 134 -4.34 17.24 20.28
N PRO A 135 -4.64 16.00 20.71
CA PRO A 135 -5.38 15.75 21.94
C PRO A 135 -4.62 16.27 23.17
N THR A 136 -5.35 16.80 24.14
CA THR A 136 -4.80 17.16 25.44
C THR A 136 -4.34 15.92 26.21
N ALA A 137 -3.51 16.10 27.25
CA ALA A 137 -3.02 15.01 28.09
C ALA A 137 -4.16 14.17 28.72
N GLU A 138 -5.27 14.82 29.08
CA GLU A 138 -6.46 14.16 29.65
C GLU A 138 -7.24 13.34 28.61
N GLN A 139 -7.23 13.78 27.35
CA GLN A 139 -7.89 13.11 26.22
C GLN A 139 -7.09 11.91 25.68
N MET A 140 -5.78 11.91 25.92
CA MET A 140 -4.83 10.95 25.35
C MET A 140 -5.21 9.47 25.59
N PRO A 141 -5.64 9.03 26.80
CA PRO A 141 -6.00 7.63 27.01
C PRO A 141 -7.20 7.17 26.15
N SER A 142 -8.17 8.07 25.92
CA SER A 142 -9.34 7.77 25.08
C SER A 142 -8.94 7.62 23.61
N VAL A 143 -8.13 8.55 23.11
CA VAL A 143 -7.61 8.53 21.73
C VAL A 143 -6.68 7.33 21.50
N GLN A 144 -5.88 6.93 22.48
CA GLN A 144 -5.07 5.71 22.38
C GLN A 144 -5.95 4.46 22.24
N LYS A 145 -7.01 4.35 23.06
CA LYS A 145 -7.96 3.25 22.97
C LYS A 145 -8.64 3.22 21.60
N SER A 146 -9.14 4.35 21.10
CA SER A 146 -9.78 4.42 19.77
C SER A 146 -8.79 4.11 18.65
N SER A 147 -7.52 4.52 18.78
CA SER A 147 -6.45 4.19 17.82
C SER A 147 -6.20 2.68 17.72
N PHE A 148 -6.13 1.96 18.85
CA PHE A 148 -6.00 0.49 18.82
C PHE A 148 -7.20 -0.19 18.17
N VAL A 149 -8.41 0.29 18.45
CA VAL A 149 -9.63 -0.20 17.79
C VAL A 149 -9.58 0.08 16.29
N ALA A 150 -9.18 1.29 15.87
CA ALA A 150 -9.03 1.66 14.47
C ALA A 150 -8.06 0.72 13.74
N ILE A 151 -6.89 0.47 14.32
CA ILE A 151 -5.88 -0.45 13.77
C ILE A 151 -6.46 -1.86 13.64
N ALA A 152 -7.13 -2.36 14.68
CA ALA A 152 -7.72 -3.70 14.65
C ALA A 152 -8.80 -3.85 13.56
N LEU A 153 -9.64 -2.83 13.37
CA LEU A 153 -10.66 -2.79 12.32
C LEU A 153 -10.07 -2.55 10.91
N TYR A 154 -8.91 -1.92 10.81
CA TYR A 154 -8.25 -1.68 9.53
C TYR A 154 -7.54 -2.93 8.99
N ILE A 155 -7.13 -3.88 9.84
CA ILE A 155 -6.55 -5.17 9.41
C ILE A 155 -7.43 -5.90 8.37
N PRO A 156 -8.73 -6.16 8.60
CA PRO A 156 -9.57 -6.83 7.60
C PRO A 156 -9.74 -6.00 6.32
N VAL A 157 -9.76 -4.66 6.39
CA VAL A 157 -9.75 -3.77 5.22
C VAL A 157 -8.48 -3.98 4.41
N MET A 158 -7.31 -3.97 5.05
CA MET A 158 -6.04 -4.26 4.38
C MET A 158 -6.04 -5.64 3.71
N MET A 159 -6.59 -6.66 4.37
CA MET A 159 -6.72 -8.00 3.79
C MET A 159 -7.62 -8.00 2.55
N ALA A 160 -8.74 -7.28 2.59
CA ALA A 160 -9.68 -7.16 1.49
C ALA A 160 -9.08 -6.40 0.30
N PHE A 161 -8.23 -5.39 0.54
CA PHE A 161 -7.65 -4.57 -0.53
C PHE A 161 -6.30 -5.07 -1.06
N TRP A 162 -5.63 -6.00 -0.38
CA TRP A 162 -4.28 -6.45 -0.77
C TRP A 162 -4.16 -6.93 -2.22
N PHE A 163 -5.17 -7.69 -2.69
CA PHE A 163 -5.22 -8.26 -4.05
C PHE A 163 -6.40 -7.76 -4.88
N ALA A 164 -7.33 -7.02 -4.28
CA ALA A 164 -8.54 -6.58 -4.98
C ALA A 164 -8.28 -5.80 -6.28
N PRO A 165 -7.39 -4.79 -6.33
CA PRO A 165 -7.15 -4.08 -7.59
C PRO A 165 -6.61 -4.99 -8.69
N GLN A 166 -5.70 -5.91 -8.34
CA GLN A 166 -5.12 -6.89 -9.25
C GLN A 166 -6.20 -7.85 -9.77
N LEU A 167 -7.07 -8.35 -8.88
CA LEU A 167 -8.18 -9.25 -9.26
C LEU A 167 -9.20 -8.56 -10.17
N VAL A 168 -9.48 -7.28 -9.97
CA VAL A 168 -10.35 -6.50 -10.86
C VAL A 168 -9.69 -6.30 -12.23
N VAL A 169 -8.44 -5.83 -12.28
CA VAL A 169 -7.79 -5.45 -13.54
C VAL A 169 -7.32 -6.66 -14.34
N TRP A 170 -6.73 -7.67 -13.70
CA TRP A 170 -6.18 -8.87 -14.37
C TRP A 170 -7.20 -9.98 -14.57
N SER A 171 -8.20 -10.10 -13.69
CA SER A 171 -9.15 -11.23 -13.73
C SER A 171 -10.59 -10.79 -13.99
N GLY A 172 -10.85 -9.48 -14.14
CA GLY A 172 -12.17 -8.96 -14.47
C GLY A 172 -13.21 -9.17 -13.37
N PHE A 173 -12.80 -9.37 -12.11
CA PHE A 173 -13.74 -9.54 -11.01
C PHE A 173 -14.54 -8.25 -10.76
N THR A 174 -15.79 -8.38 -10.32
CA THR A 174 -16.53 -7.27 -9.74
C THR A 174 -15.90 -6.84 -8.41
N PRO A 175 -16.00 -5.56 -7.98
CA PRO A 175 -15.38 -5.06 -6.75
C PRO A 175 -15.63 -5.93 -5.52
N LEU A 176 -16.89 -6.25 -5.21
CA LEU A 176 -17.24 -7.08 -4.05
C LEU A 176 -16.63 -8.48 -4.10
N LYS A 177 -16.66 -9.12 -5.27
CA LYS A 177 -16.00 -10.42 -5.48
C LYS A 177 -14.49 -10.31 -5.26
N ALA A 178 -13.85 -9.25 -5.75
CA ALA A 178 -12.41 -9.04 -5.58
C ALA A 178 -12.03 -8.84 -4.10
N LEU A 179 -12.78 -8.02 -3.36
CA LEU A 179 -12.59 -7.81 -1.93
C LEU A 179 -12.73 -9.12 -1.13
N PHE A 180 -13.79 -9.88 -1.40
CA PHE A 180 -14.04 -11.18 -0.77
C PHE A 180 -12.88 -12.16 -1.02
N PHE A 181 -12.49 -12.36 -2.28
CA PHE A 181 -11.43 -13.30 -2.63
C PHE A 181 -10.06 -12.85 -2.09
N SER A 182 -9.76 -11.55 -2.09
CA SER A 182 -8.54 -11.02 -1.48
C SER A 182 -8.50 -11.31 0.02
N PHE A 183 -9.58 -11.01 0.75
CA PHE A 183 -9.67 -11.25 2.18
C PHE A 183 -9.35 -12.71 2.52
N PHE A 184 -10.01 -13.65 1.86
CA PHE A 184 -9.80 -15.08 2.12
C PHE A 184 -8.46 -15.60 1.59
N ALA A 185 -7.90 -15.01 0.52
CA ALA A 185 -6.54 -15.32 0.08
C ALA A 185 -5.50 -14.95 1.13
N VAL A 186 -5.63 -13.77 1.75
CA VAL A 186 -4.75 -13.33 2.84
C VAL A 186 -4.98 -14.19 4.08
N TRP A 187 -6.24 -14.44 4.47
CA TRP A 187 -6.57 -15.27 5.64
C TRP A 187 -6.01 -16.69 5.54
N ARG A 188 -6.16 -17.32 4.36
CA ARG A 188 -5.62 -18.65 4.07
C ARG A 188 -4.09 -18.67 4.16
N ASN A 189 -3.42 -17.58 3.77
CA ASN A 189 -1.97 -17.44 3.77
C ASN A 189 -1.43 -16.61 4.95
N LYS A 190 -2.18 -16.45 6.05
CA LYS A 190 -1.86 -15.53 7.16
C LYS A 190 -0.46 -15.69 7.73
N PHE A 191 0.10 -16.90 7.78
CA PHE A 191 1.44 -17.12 8.30
C PHE A 191 2.54 -16.58 7.37
N ALA A 192 2.34 -16.62 6.06
CA ALA A 192 3.24 -15.94 5.12
C ALA A 192 3.15 -14.41 5.30
N PHE A 193 1.95 -13.88 5.50
CA PHE A 193 1.75 -12.45 5.81
C PHE A 193 2.37 -12.01 7.14
N ILE A 194 2.23 -12.82 8.20
CA ILE A 194 2.89 -12.57 9.49
C ILE A 194 4.42 -12.56 9.31
N ARG A 195 4.98 -13.52 8.56
CA ARG A 195 6.41 -13.55 8.27
C ARG A 195 6.86 -12.34 7.46
N TYR A 196 6.06 -11.91 6.48
CA TYR A 196 6.30 -10.70 5.72
C TYR A 196 6.30 -9.45 6.63
N LEU A 197 5.31 -9.32 7.51
CA LEU A 197 5.23 -8.25 8.50
C LEU A 197 6.45 -8.22 9.44
N LEU A 198 6.85 -9.37 9.99
CA LEU A 198 8.05 -9.47 10.84
C LEU A 198 9.32 -9.07 10.09
N THR A 199 9.41 -9.40 8.80
CA THR A 199 10.55 -9.01 7.96
C THR A 199 10.59 -7.50 7.74
N TRP A 200 9.44 -6.89 7.51
CA TRP A 200 9.30 -5.43 7.42
C TRP A 200 9.70 -4.73 8.71
N ILE A 201 9.19 -5.20 9.86
CA ILE A 201 9.55 -4.65 11.18
C ILE A 201 11.06 -4.71 11.39
N GLY A 202 11.67 -5.87 11.12
CA GLY A 202 13.13 -6.04 11.22
C GLY A 202 13.90 -5.06 10.32
N LEU A 203 13.47 -4.92 9.06
CA LEU A 203 14.09 -3.99 8.11
C LEU A 203 13.94 -2.53 8.57
N THR A 204 12.75 -2.10 8.97
CA THR A 204 12.51 -0.70 9.37
C THR A 204 13.21 -0.34 10.66
N LEU A 205 13.28 -1.26 11.63
CA LEU A 205 14.06 -1.06 12.85
C LEU A 205 15.55 -0.97 12.53
N PHE A 206 16.07 -1.84 11.66
CA PHE A 206 17.46 -1.79 11.23
C PHE A 206 17.81 -0.47 10.52
N VAL A 207 17.02 -0.09 9.52
CA VAL A 207 17.20 1.18 8.79
C VAL A 207 17.11 2.37 9.75
N GLY A 208 16.10 2.41 10.61
CA GLY A 208 15.94 3.49 11.60
C GLY A 208 17.12 3.60 12.57
N ALA A 209 17.62 2.46 13.08
CA ALA A 209 18.78 2.43 13.96
C ALA A 209 20.05 2.93 13.24
N VAL A 210 20.31 2.46 12.02
CA VAL A 210 21.46 2.91 11.22
C VAL A 210 21.37 4.40 10.91
N SER A 211 20.21 4.90 10.49
CA SER A 211 19.99 6.33 10.23
C SER A 211 20.18 7.18 11.50
N ALA A 212 19.69 6.71 12.65
CA ALA A 212 19.88 7.40 13.92
C ALA A 212 21.36 7.47 14.35
N LEU A 213 22.13 6.41 14.11
CA LEU A 213 23.57 6.38 14.38
C LEU A 213 24.33 7.35 13.48
N ILE A 214 24.01 7.38 12.18
CA ILE A 214 24.60 8.33 11.21
C ILE A 214 24.27 9.77 11.60
N GLY A 215 23.03 10.04 11.99
CA GLY A 215 22.61 11.37 12.43
C GLY A 215 23.37 11.89 13.63
N GLN A 216 23.57 11.04 14.62
CA GLN A 216 24.31 11.37 15.82
C GLN A 216 25.81 11.54 15.53
N SER A 217 26.42 10.64 14.74
CA SER A 217 27.86 10.69 14.46
C SER A 217 28.26 11.89 13.60
N MET A 218 27.39 12.32 12.69
CA MET A 218 27.62 13.46 11.80
C MET A 218 26.98 14.76 12.32
N THR A 219 26.35 14.74 13.50
CA THR A 219 25.63 15.88 14.10
C THR A 219 24.66 16.54 13.12
N LEU A 220 23.92 15.74 12.35
CA LEU A 220 23.03 16.26 11.31
C LEU A 220 21.85 16.99 11.93
N GLU A 221 21.56 18.19 11.43
CA GLU A 221 20.33 18.91 11.79
C GLU A 221 19.09 18.14 11.32
N PRO A 222 17.92 18.32 11.98
CA PRO A 222 16.69 17.58 11.67
C PRO A 222 16.25 17.66 10.20
N ASN A 223 16.41 18.82 9.55
CA ASN A 223 16.06 19.00 8.14
C ASN A 223 16.99 18.20 7.22
N THR A 224 18.29 18.17 7.53
CA THR A 224 19.28 17.38 6.80
C THR A 224 19.03 15.88 6.98
N MET A 225 18.66 15.44 8.19
CA MET A 225 18.23 14.06 8.45
C MET A 225 17.01 13.68 7.62
N THR A 226 16.01 14.57 7.56
CA THR A 226 14.80 14.35 6.75
C THR A 226 15.14 14.20 5.27
N ALA A 227 16.00 15.06 4.74
CA ALA A 227 16.49 14.98 3.36
C ALA A 227 17.28 13.69 3.10
N PHE A 228 18.09 13.23 4.07
CA PHE A 228 18.83 11.97 3.98
C PHE A 228 17.91 10.74 3.96
N LEU A 229 16.83 10.76 4.74
CA LEU A 229 15.85 9.68 4.77
C LEU A 229 14.97 9.61 3.53
N PHE A 230 14.79 10.72 2.81
CA PHE A 230 13.88 10.79 1.67
C PHE A 230 14.20 9.77 0.55
N PRO A 231 15.45 9.61 0.06
CA PRO A 231 15.77 8.55 -0.88
C PRO A 231 15.49 7.13 -0.34
N ILE A 232 15.71 6.90 0.95
CA ILE A 232 15.45 5.61 1.60
C ILE A 232 13.95 5.32 1.56
N THR A 233 13.08 6.30 1.85
CA THR A 233 11.63 6.08 1.80
C THR A 233 11.15 5.76 0.38
N LEU A 234 11.74 6.36 -0.65
CA LEU A 234 11.44 6.01 -2.05
C LEU A 234 11.81 4.54 -2.36
N ILE A 235 12.98 4.09 -1.91
CA ILE A 235 13.40 2.69 -2.08
C ILE A 235 12.41 1.77 -1.36
N LEU A 236 12.07 2.05 -0.11
CA LEU A 236 11.13 1.23 0.66
C LEU A 236 9.73 1.20 0.02
N MET A 237 9.26 2.32 -0.55
CA MET A 237 8.01 2.35 -1.30
C MET A 237 8.06 1.49 -2.57
N SER A 238 9.15 1.55 -3.33
CA SER A 238 9.36 0.66 -4.48
C SER A 238 9.36 -0.82 -4.05
N VAL A 239 10.08 -1.13 -2.98
CA VAL A 239 10.17 -2.48 -2.42
C VAL A 239 8.79 -2.98 -1.96
N ALA A 240 7.98 -2.14 -1.33
CA ALA A 240 6.62 -2.48 -0.90
C ALA A 240 5.75 -2.85 -2.11
N HIS A 241 5.68 -2.01 -3.14
CA HIS A 241 4.86 -2.29 -4.31
C HIS A 241 5.39 -3.48 -5.15
N GLY A 242 6.71 -3.62 -5.25
CA GLY A 242 7.33 -4.80 -5.86
C GLY A 242 7.01 -6.11 -5.09
N SER A 243 6.92 -6.03 -3.76
CA SER A 243 6.48 -7.15 -2.93
C SER A 243 5.01 -7.49 -3.18
N PHE A 244 4.14 -6.49 -3.35
CA PHE A 244 2.71 -6.70 -3.64
C PHE A 244 2.54 -7.43 -4.97
N TYR A 245 3.22 -6.97 -6.02
CA TYR A 245 3.27 -7.64 -7.31
C TYR A 245 3.72 -9.10 -7.16
N TYR A 246 4.85 -9.34 -6.49
CA TYR A 246 5.39 -10.69 -6.35
C TYR A 246 4.49 -11.61 -5.51
N SER A 247 3.90 -11.09 -4.42
CA SER A 247 2.95 -11.85 -3.60
C SER A 247 1.72 -12.26 -4.42
N THR A 248 1.23 -11.39 -5.31
CA THR A 248 0.11 -11.69 -6.21
C THR A 248 0.47 -12.83 -7.16
N LYS A 249 1.65 -12.75 -7.80
CA LYS A 249 2.15 -13.80 -8.70
C LYS A 249 2.30 -15.14 -8.01
N VAL A 250 2.78 -15.18 -6.77
CA VAL A 250 3.02 -16.43 -6.05
C VAL A 250 1.72 -17.05 -5.52
N ILE A 251 0.80 -16.24 -4.98
CA ILE A 251 -0.47 -16.73 -4.41
C ILE A 251 -1.47 -17.10 -5.50
N PHE A 252 -1.58 -16.31 -6.56
CA PHE A 252 -2.58 -16.56 -7.59
C PHE A 252 -2.01 -17.20 -8.87
N GLY A 253 -0.69 -17.18 -9.09
CA GLY A 253 -0.10 -17.74 -10.31
C GLY A 253 -0.55 -17.06 -11.60
N ASP A 254 0.00 -17.51 -12.73
CA ASP A 254 -0.53 -17.24 -14.07
C ASP A 254 -1.47 -18.39 -14.46
N GLU A 255 -2.67 -18.09 -14.97
CA GLU A 255 -3.44 -19.06 -15.77
C GLU A 255 -2.70 -19.25 -17.10
N GLU A 256 -2.23 -20.46 -17.40
CA GLU A 256 -1.72 -20.77 -18.74
C GLU A 256 -2.82 -20.49 -19.77
N PRO A 257 -2.49 -19.89 -20.93
CA PRO A 257 -3.46 -19.74 -21.99
C PRO A 257 -3.94 -21.14 -22.40
N GLN A 258 -5.24 -21.40 -22.28
CA GLN A 258 -5.86 -22.58 -22.88
C GLN A 258 -5.61 -22.49 -24.39
N SER A 259 -4.74 -23.38 -24.88
CA SER A 259 -4.38 -23.53 -26.29
C SER A 259 -5.58 -23.89 -27.15
#